data_AF-A0A962V693-F1
#
_entry.id   AF-A0A962V693-F1
#
_cell.length_a   1.000
_cell.length_b   1.000
_cell.length_c   1.000
_cell.angle_alpha   90.00
_cell.angle_beta   90.00
_cell.angle_gamma   90.00
#
_symmetry.space_group_name_H-M   'P 1'
#
loop_
_entity.id
_entity.type
_entity.pdbx_description
1 polymer ?
#
loop_
_entity_poly.entity_id
_entity_poly.type
_entity_poly.pdbx_seq_one_letter_code
_entity_poly.pdbx_strand_id
1 'polypeptide(L)'
;ARLVVGLYQASAGQILFDGTALSTALKRGQMNAIRRRQQMIFQDPFASLNPRWRVADIIAEPLRAHRLVRDRTALRTRVAELLEQVRLSPADGEKFPHEFSG
;
A
#
# COMPACT_ATOMS: atom_id res chain seq x y z
N ALA A 1 13.48 6.98 -5.57
CA ALA A 1 12.53 6.01 -4.99
C ALA A 1 11.99 4.97 -5.98
N ARG A 2 11.51 5.34 -7.18
CA ARG A 2 10.83 4.42 -8.13
C ARG A 2 11.67 3.26 -8.69
N LEU A 3 13.00 3.39 -8.73
CA LEU A 3 13.92 2.30 -9.11
C LEU A 3 13.99 1.20 -8.03
N VAL A 4 14.03 1.59 -6.75
CA VAL A 4 14.20 0.67 -5.61
C VAL A 4 12.99 -0.26 -5.42
N VAL A 5 11.80 0.22 -5.77
CA VAL A 5 10.56 -0.58 -5.76
C VAL A 5 10.32 -1.36 -7.06
N GLY A 6 11.28 -1.33 -7.99
CA GLY A 6 11.19 -2.06 -9.26
C GLY A 6 10.12 -1.52 -10.23
N LEU A 7 9.67 -0.27 -10.07
CA LEU A 7 8.77 0.39 -11.03
C LEU A 7 9.50 0.89 -12.27
N TYR A 8 10.78 1.24 -12.13
CA TYR A 8 11.68 1.51 -13.25
C TYR A 8 12.85 0.53 -13.23
N GLN A 9 13.39 0.23 -14.42
CA GLN A 9 14.56 -0.63 -14.58
C GLN A 9 15.83 0.20 -14.42
N ALA A 10 16.83 -0.36 -13.73
CA ALA A 10 18.15 0.23 -13.71
C ALA A 10 18.82 0.00 -15.07
N SER A 11 19.35 1.06 -15.68
CA SER A 11 20.05 0.99 -16.98
C SER A 11 21.37 0.20 -16.88
N ALA A 12 21.98 0.18 -15.69
CA ALA A 12 23.12 -0.65 -15.33
C ALA A 12 23.17 -0.82 -13.80
N GLY A 13 23.86 -1.85 -13.31
CA GLY A 13 23.97 -2.18 -11.88
C GLY A 13 22.86 -3.11 -11.38
N GLN A 14 22.97 -3.53 -10.12
CA GLN A 14 21.99 -4.41 -9.46
C GLN A 14 21.42 -3.74 -8.21
N ILE A 15 20.12 -3.90 -7.99
CA ILE A 15 19.46 -3.46 -6.76
C ILE A 15 19.26 -4.69 -5.89
N LEU A 16 19.84 -4.68 -4.70
CA LEU A 16 19.67 -5.74 -3.71
C LEU A 16 18.60 -5.32 -2.71
N PHE A 17 17.59 -6.16 -2.51
CA PHE A 17 16.59 -6.01 -1.46
C PHE A 17 16.66 -7.23 -0.54
N ASP A 18 17.00 -7.02 0.74
CA ASP A 18 17.29 -8.09 1.71
C ASP A 18 18.24 -9.18 1.15
N GLY A 19 19.32 -8.76 0.49
CA GLY A 19 20.29 -9.67 -0.12
C GLY A 19 19.82 -10.36 -1.40
N THR A 20 18.58 -10.10 -1.85
CA THR A 20 18.03 -10.64 -3.12
C THR A 20 18.14 -9.62 -4.23
N ALA A 21 18.80 -9.96 -5.33
CA ALA A 21 18.87 -9.10 -6.50
C ALA A 21 17.48 -8.96 -7.16
N LEU A 22 16.98 -7.73 -7.23
CA LEU A 22 15.77 -7.38 -7.97
C LEU A 22 16.10 -7.38 -9.47
N SER A 23 15.95 -8.53 -10.12
CA SER A 23 16.13 -8.68 -11.56
C SER A 23 14.83 -9.15 -12.24
N THR A 24 14.76 -8.93 -13.56
CA THR A 24 13.68 -9.43 -14.43
C THR A 24 13.60 -10.96 -14.49
N ALA A 25 14.62 -11.67 -13.99
CA ALA A 25 14.64 -13.13 -13.93
C ALA A 25 13.86 -13.72 -12.73
N LEU A 26 13.39 -12.88 -11.79
CA LEU A 26 12.58 -13.34 -10.67
C LEU A 26 11.21 -13.85 -11.16
N LYS A 27 10.83 -15.05 -10.71
CA LYS A 27 9.50 -15.60 -11.00
C LYS A 27 8.42 -14.67 -10.43
N ARG A 28 7.27 -14.55 -11.10
CA ARG A 28 6.14 -13.68 -10.70
C ARG A 28 5.75 -13.83 -9.21
N GLY A 29 5.82 -15.05 -8.66
CA GLY A 29 5.57 -15.31 -7.24
C GLY A 29 6.59 -14.67 -6.29
N GLN A 30 7.88 -14.71 -6.64
CA GLN A 30 8.95 -14.09 -5.86
C GLN A 30 8.85 -12.56 -5.89
N MET A 31 8.57 -11.99 -7.07
CA MET A 31 8.34 -10.55 -7.21
C MET A 31 7.13 -10.08 -6.37
N ASN A 32 6.04 -10.86 -6.35
CA ASN A 32 4.88 -10.55 -5.51
C ASN A 32 5.18 -10.63 -4.01
N ALA A 33 6.04 -11.56 -3.57
CA ALA A 33 6.46 -11.65 -2.17
C ALA A 33 7.30 -10.44 -1.75
N ILE A 34 8.19 -9.96 -2.62
CA ILE A 34 8.99 -8.75 -2.37
C ILE A 34 8.09 -7.52 -2.33
N ARG A 35 7.16 -7.36 -3.28
CA ARG A 35 6.20 -6.24 -3.29
C ARG A 35 5.33 -6.17 -2.03
N ARG A 36 4.98 -7.31 -1.42
CA ARG A 36 4.27 -7.32 -0.12
C ARG A 36 5.09 -6.71 1.02
N ARG A 37 6.41 -6.72 0.91
CA ARG A 37 7.35 -6.20 1.93
C ARG A 37 7.81 -4.77 1.62
N GLN A 38 7.42 -4.22 0.46
CA GLN A 38 7.74 -2.86 0.03
C GLN A 38 6.45 -2.05 -0.09
N GLN A 39 6.17 -1.18 0.88
CA GLN A 39 5.09 -0.22 0.78
C GLN A 39 5.67 1.13 0.36
N MET A 40 5.26 1.62 -0.81
CA MET A 40 5.70 2.93 -1.31
C MET A 40 4.71 4.01 -0.88
N ILE A 41 5.22 5.04 -0.20
CA ILE A 41 4.50 6.28 0.06
C ILE A 41 4.94 7.27 -1.02
N PHE A 42 3.99 7.73 -1.85
CA PHE A 42 4.26 8.73 -2.88
C PHE A 42 4.32 10.13 -2.25
N GLN A 43 5.15 11.03 -2.81
CA GLN A 43 5.27 12.41 -2.31
C GLN A 43 3.99 13.24 -2.53
N ASP A 44 3.15 12.85 -3.50
CA ASP A 44 1.78 13.32 -3.63
C ASP A 44 0.84 12.16 -3.27
N PRO A 45 0.37 12.09 -2.01
CA PRO A 45 -0.52 11.02 -1.59
C PRO A 45 -1.85 11.09 -2.34
N PHE A 46 -2.38 12.28 -2.62
CA PHE A 46 -3.69 12.45 -3.27
C PHE A 46 -3.71 11.94 -4.71
N ALA A 47 -2.65 12.15 -5.49
CA ALA A 47 -2.55 11.66 -6.86
C ALA A 47 -2.54 10.12 -6.97
N SER A 48 -2.22 9.42 -5.88
CA SER A 48 -2.20 7.96 -5.82
C SER A 48 -3.50 7.33 -5.31
N LEU A 49 -4.42 8.14 -4.80
CA LEU A 49 -5.69 7.69 -4.23
C LEU A 49 -6.83 7.81 -5.26
N ASN A 50 -7.74 6.83 -5.26
CA ASN A 50 -8.96 6.95 -6.05
C ASN A 50 -9.93 7.91 -5.34
N PRO A 51 -10.23 9.10 -5.89
CA PRO A 51 -11.04 10.10 -5.21
C PRO A 51 -12.50 9.68 -5.06
N ARG A 52 -12.94 8.63 -5.78
CA ARG A 52 -14.31 8.09 -5.71
C ARG A 52 -14.50 7.10 -4.57
N TRP A 53 -13.43 6.72 -3.87
CA TRP A 53 -13.48 5.75 -2.79
C TRP A 53 -13.41 6.45 -1.44
N ARG A 54 -14.10 5.90 -0.45
CA ARG A 54 -13.98 6.36 0.94
C ARG A 54 -12.61 5.96 1.48
N VAL A 55 -12.11 6.69 2.47
CA VAL A 55 -10.83 6.39 3.11
C VAL A 55 -10.81 4.98 3.70
N ALA A 56 -11.92 4.50 4.28
CA ALA A 56 -12.02 3.13 4.77
C ALA A 56 -11.81 2.09 3.65
N ASP A 57 -12.36 2.32 2.46
CA ASP A 57 -12.22 1.40 1.32
C ASP A 57 -10.79 1.40 0.77
N ILE A 58 -10.15 2.57 0.74
CA ILE A 58 -8.75 2.74 0.34
C ILE A 58 -7.83 1.97 1.29
N ILE A 59 -8.02 2.09 2.60
CA ILE A 59 -7.22 1.37 3.61
C ILE A 59 -7.52 -0.14 3.57
N ALA A 60 -8.76 -0.51 3.30
CA ALA A 60 -9.17 -1.92 3.21
C ALA A 60 -8.64 -2.64 1.96
N GLU A 61 -8.41 -1.93 0.85
CA GLU A 61 -7.97 -2.49 -0.43
C GLU A 61 -6.70 -3.36 -0.29
N PRO A 62 -5.58 -2.87 0.27
CA PRO A 62 -4.37 -3.67 0.38
C PRO A 62 -4.53 -4.86 1.32
N LEU A 63 -5.35 -4.72 2.38
CA LEU A 63 -5.65 -5.82 3.31
C LEU A 63 -6.38 -6.96 2.60
N ARG A 64 -7.31 -6.63 1.70
CA ARG A 64 -8.04 -7.60 0.86
C ARG A 64 -7.15 -8.17 -0.24
N ALA A 65 -6.43 -7.33 -0.97
CA ALA A 65 -5.56 -7.72 -2.08
C ALA A 65 -4.48 -8.72 -1.63
N HIS A 66 -3.93 -8.53 -0.44
CA HIS A 66 -2.94 -9.43 0.16
C HIS A 66 -3.54 -10.57 0.99
N ARG A 67 -4.87 -10.67 1.10
CA ARG A 67 -5.60 -11.68 1.88
C ARG A 67 -5.17 -11.72 3.35
N LEU A 68 -4.85 -10.56 3.92
CA LEU A 68 -4.40 -10.42 5.31
C LEU A 68 -5.57 -10.55 6.29
N VAL A 69 -6.77 -10.12 5.88
CA VAL A 69 -8.00 -10.24 6.66
C VAL A 69 -9.10 -10.79 5.75
N ARG A 70 -9.77 -11.86 6.20
CA ARG A 70 -10.81 -12.55 5.42
C ARG A 70 -12.23 -12.21 5.87
N ASP A 71 -12.40 -11.97 7.15
CA ASP A 71 -13.70 -11.63 7.73
C ASP A 71 -14.01 -10.14 7.59
N ARG A 72 -15.27 -9.81 7.25
CA ARG A 72 -15.69 -8.42 7.00
C ARG A 72 -15.69 -7.60 8.29
N THR A 73 -16.05 -8.19 9.42
CA THR A 73 -16.06 -7.50 10.71
C THR A 73 -14.63 -7.24 11.15
N ALA A 74 -13.76 -8.25 11.09
CA ALA A 74 -12.33 -8.11 11.37
C ALA A 74 -11.66 -7.07 10.47
N LEU A 75 -12.07 -6.96 9.19
CA LEU A 75 -11.56 -5.95 8.28
C LEU A 75 -11.94 -4.54 8.73
N ARG A 76 -13.21 -4.32 9.13
CA ARG A 76 -13.66 -3.04 9.67
C ARG A 76 -12.92 -2.66 10.95
N THR A 77 -12.74 -3.61 11.88
CA THR A 77 -11.96 -3.40 13.10
C THR A 77 -10.53 -3.02 12.76
N ARG A 78 -9.89 -3.74 11.84
CA ARG A 78 -8.50 -3.46 11.45
C ARG A 78 -8.33 -2.08 10.80
N VAL A 79 -9.29 -1.67 9.97
CA VAL A 79 -9.28 -0.32 9.37
C VAL A 79 -9.44 0.75 10.44
N ALA A 80 -10.33 0.55 11.43
CA ALA A 80 -10.51 1.46 12.55
C ALA A 80 -9.22 1.62 13.36
N GLU A 81 -8.56 0.51 13.71
CA GLU A 81 -7.25 0.52 14.40
C GLU A 81 -6.18 1.30 13.63
N LEU A 82 -6.13 1.14 12.30
CA LEU A 82 -5.16 1.84 11.45
C LEU A 82 -5.41 3.35 11.41
N LEU A 83 -6.67 3.79 11.41
CA LEU A 83 -7.03 5.20 11.51
C LEU A 83 -6.61 5.78 12.86
N GLU A 84 -6.87 5.06 13.95
CA GLU A 84 -6.49 5.49 15.30
C GLU A 84 -4.95 5.61 15.47
N GLN A 85 -4.19 4.71 14.85
CA GLN A 85 -2.71 4.77 14.87
C GLN A 85 -2.15 6.06 14.26
N VAL A 86 -2.87 6.67 13.32
CA VAL A 86 -2.51 7.96 12.72
C VAL A 86 -3.28 9.13 13.32
N ARG A 87 -3.90 8.93 14.50
CA ARG A 87 -4.68 9.92 15.26
C ARG A 87 -5.93 10.42 14.53
N LEU A 88 -6.50 9.60 13.65
CA LEU A 88 -7.82 9.82 13.06
C LEU A 88 -8.86 8.99 13.80
N SER A 89 -10.09 9.48 13.83
CA SER A 89 -11.20 8.70 14.39
C SER A 89 -11.63 7.61 13.38
N PRO A 90 -12.19 6.47 13.85
CA PRO A 90 -12.76 5.48 12.94
C PRO A 90 -13.86 6.04 12.02
N ALA A 91 -14.59 7.06 12.49
CA ALA A 91 -15.63 7.74 11.72
C ALA A 91 -15.06 8.52 10.52
N ASP A 92 -13.79 8.95 10.59
CA ASP A 92 -13.12 9.61 9.46
C ASP A 92 -12.96 8.68 8.26
N GLY A 93 -13.04 7.35 8.45
CA GLY A 93 -13.05 6.39 7.36
C GLY A 93 -14.22 6.54 6.39
N GLU A 94 -15.32 7.18 6.80
CA GLU A 94 -16.47 7.45 5.95
C GLU A 94 -16.27 8.61 4.98
N LYS A 95 -15.25 9.45 5.22
CA LYS A 95 -14.88 10.60 4.39
C LYS A 95 -14.16 10.16 3.12
N PHE A 96 -14.23 10.99 2.10
CA PHE A 96 -13.41 10.91 0.89
C PHE A 96 -12.06 11.58 1.12
N PRO A 97 -11.01 11.22 0.35
CA PRO A 97 -9.68 11.80 0.50
C PRO A 97 -9.65 13.33 0.46
N HIS A 98 -10.44 13.97 -0.41
CA HIS A 98 -10.48 15.43 -0.56
C HIS A 98 -11.12 16.17 0.63
N GLU A 99 -11.73 15.46 1.57
CA GLU A 99 -12.32 16.04 2.79
C GLU A 99 -11.32 16.11 3.96
N PHE A 100 -10.09 15.62 3.75
CA PHE A 100 -9.00 15.81 4.70
C PHE A 100 -8.23 17.08 4.33
N SER A 101 -8.01 17.96 5.31
CA SER A 101 -7.06 19.06 5.16
C SER A 101 -5.65 18.45 5.04
N GLY A 102 -4.94 18.80 3.96
CA GLY A 102 -3.58 18.36 3.69
C GLY A 102 -2.59 18.75 4.78
#